data_AF-A0A969IGS7-F1
#
_entry.id   AF-A0A969IGS7-F1
#
_cell.length_a   1.000
_cell.length_b   1.000
_cell.length_c   1.000
_cell.angle_alpha   90.00
_cell.angle_beta   90.00
_cell.angle_gamma   90.00
#
_symmetry.space_group_name_H-M   'P 1'
#
loop_
_entity.id
_entity.type
_entity.pdbx_description
1 polymer ?
#
loop_
_entity_poly.entity_id
_entity_poly.type
_entity_poly.pdbx_seq_one_letter_code
_entity_poly.pdbx_strand_id
1 'polypeptide(L)'
;MNAQEQVSDVWRDLMRRHGRDPVSAERMLEELVRAYAEPHRHYHTLSHITELFQLLKMHGGVADGDAVKLAVLFHDAVYDPARQDNEAASASLAVEQLTSLGFPAPLIDKVERYVLATQHGALPSANRGY
;
A
#
# COMPACT_ATOMS: atom_id res chain seq x y z
N MET A 1 7.44 -9.44 15.92
CA MET A 1 7.52 -8.41 14.87
C MET A 1 6.13 -7.83 14.74
N ASN A 2 5.97 -6.56 15.10
CA ASN A 2 4.72 -5.83 15.01
C ASN A 2 4.43 -5.50 13.52
N ALA A 3 3.16 -5.31 13.17
CA ALA A 3 2.72 -4.99 11.82
C ALA A 3 3.43 -3.73 11.27
N GLN A 4 3.56 -2.70 12.11
CA GLN A 4 4.30 -1.49 11.77
C GLN A 4 5.77 -1.78 11.46
N GLU A 5 6.46 -2.58 12.26
CA GLU A 5 7.87 -2.91 12.03
C GLU A 5 8.06 -3.62 10.69
N GLN A 6 7.17 -4.55 10.34
CA GLN A 6 7.23 -5.26 9.07
C GLN A 6 6.99 -4.35 7.88
N VAL A 7 6.03 -3.43 7.97
CA VAL A 7 5.78 -2.42 6.93
C VAL A 7 6.99 -1.51 6.77
N SER A 8 7.57 -1.02 7.87
CA SER A 8 8.78 -0.19 7.86
C SER A 8 9.98 -0.91 7.23
N ASP A 9 10.17 -2.20 7.53
CA ASP A 9 11.28 -2.98 6.97
C ASP A 9 11.13 -3.19 5.46
N VAL A 10 9.92 -3.52 4.99
CA VAL A 10 9.64 -3.66 3.55
C VAL A 10 9.87 -2.33 2.84
N TRP A 11 9.41 -1.22 3.44
CA TRP A 11 9.62 0.12 2.89
C TRP A 11 11.10 0.46 2.75
N ARG A 12 11.87 0.32 3.84
CA ARG A 12 13.30 0.63 3.84
C ARG A 12 14.07 -0.27 2.86
N ASP A 13 13.68 -1.54 2.71
CA ASP A 13 14.27 -2.42 1.70
C ASP A 13 14.03 -1.93 0.27
N LEU A 14 12.80 -1.51 -0.05
CA LEU A 14 12.46 -0.93 -1.36
C LEU A 14 13.27 0.33 -1.64
N MET A 15 13.37 1.23 -0.67
CA MET A 15 14.12 2.49 -0.81
C MET A 15 15.60 2.23 -1.07
N ARG A 16 16.19 1.28 -0.33
CA ARG A 16 17.59 0.85 -0.51
C ARG A 16 17.84 0.25 -1.89
N ARG A 17 16.95 -0.62 -2.38
CA ARG A 17 17.07 -1.25 -3.72
C ARG A 17 17.00 -0.24 -4.84
N HIS A 18 16.16 0.77 -4.69
CA HIS A 18 15.98 1.82 -5.68
C HIS A 18 16.94 3.00 -5.49
N GLY A 19 17.78 3.01 -4.44
CA GLY A 19 18.71 4.12 -4.15
C GLY A 19 18.00 5.44 -3.85
N ARG A 20 16.88 5.39 -3.13
CA ARG A 20 16.09 6.58 -2.76
C ARG A 20 16.67 7.25 -1.52
N ASP A 21 16.45 8.56 -1.38
CA ASP A 21 16.89 9.32 -0.21
C ASP A 21 16.21 8.79 1.07
N PRO A 22 16.98 8.34 2.08
CA PRO A 22 16.43 7.70 3.27
C PRO A 22 15.65 8.68 4.16
N VAL A 23 15.95 9.99 4.11
CA VAL A 23 15.27 10.98 4.96
C VAL A 23 13.88 11.28 4.41
N SER A 24 13.76 11.56 3.11
CA SER A 24 12.47 11.74 2.45
C SER A 24 11.62 10.47 2.51
N ALA A 25 12.25 9.30 2.35
CA ALA A 25 11.58 8.02 2.48
C ALA A 25 10.98 7.78 3.87
N GLU A 26 11.72 8.09 4.95
CA GLU A 26 11.22 7.85 6.31
C GLU A 26 10.06 8.79 6.65
N ARG A 27 10.10 10.05 6.21
CA ARG A 27 8.98 10.99 6.39
C ARG A 27 7.70 10.47 5.74
N MET A 28 7.81 9.95 4.52
CA MET A 28 6.65 9.42 3.79
C MET A 28 6.11 8.14 4.42
N LEU A 29 6.98 7.31 4.99
CA LEU A 29 6.58 6.14 5.77
C LEU A 29 5.81 6.55 7.04
N GLU A 30 6.26 7.59 7.74
CA GLU A 30 5.54 8.10 8.92
C GLU A 30 4.13 8.59 8.56
N GLU A 31 3.98 9.28 7.43
CA GLU A 31 2.68 9.72 6.92
C GLU A 31 1.76 8.54 6.60
N LEU A 32 2.28 7.53 5.88
CA LEU A 32 1.53 6.31 5.58
C LEU A 32 1.11 5.57 6.85
N VAL A 33 2.04 5.34 7.78
CA VAL A 33 1.75 4.66 9.05
C VAL A 33 0.68 5.39 9.84
N ARG A 34 0.71 6.73 9.86
CA ARG A 34 -0.34 7.55 10.51
C ARG A 34 -1.69 7.38 9.83
N ALA A 35 -1.74 7.40 8.50
CA ALA A 35 -2.99 7.20 7.75
C ALA A 35 -3.63 5.82 8.07
N TYR A 36 -2.82 4.76 8.18
CA TYR A 36 -3.30 3.42 8.54
C TYR A 36 -3.57 3.22 10.04
N ALA A 37 -3.17 4.17 10.90
CA ALA A 37 -3.42 4.15 12.34
C ALA A 37 -4.69 4.92 12.74
N GLU A 38 -5.44 5.48 11.78
CA GLU A 38 -6.64 6.25 12.08
C GLU A 38 -7.74 5.39 12.75
N PRO A 39 -8.38 5.87 13.84
CA PRO A 39 -9.26 5.04 14.69
C PRO A 39 -10.48 4.45 13.98
N HIS A 40 -10.88 5.02 12.84
CA HIS A 40 -12.05 4.59 12.09
C HIS A 40 -11.75 3.42 11.12
N ARG A 41 -10.48 3.01 10.96
CA ARG A 41 -10.07 1.89 10.12
C ARG A 41 -10.05 0.59 10.93
N HIS A 42 -11.15 -0.18 10.86
CA HIS A 42 -11.25 -1.47 11.56
C HIS A 42 -10.64 -2.65 10.80
N TYR A 43 -10.72 -2.67 9.46
CA TYR A 43 -10.24 -3.78 8.62
C TYR A 43 -9.00 -3.41 7.79
N HIS A 44 -8.92 -2.19 7.25
CA HIS A 44 -7.76 -1.70 6.48
C HIS A 44 -6.67 -1.12 7.39
N THR A 45 -6.09 -1.99 8.23
CA THR A 45 -5.01 -1.66 9.18
C THR A 45 -3.67 -2.19 8.68
N LEU A 46 -2.58 -1.77 9.34
CA LEU A 46 -1.23 -2.30 9.07
C LEU A 46 -1.16 -3.83 9.14
N SER A 47 -2.00 -4.47 9.98
CA SER A 47 -2.07 -5.93 10.08
C SER A 47 -2.51 -6.57 8.76
N HIS A 48 -3.50 -6.01 8.07
CA HIS A 48 -3.95 -6.51 6.77
C HIS A 48 -2.83 -6.43 5.71
N ILE A 49 -2.10 -5.31 5.68
CA ILE A 49 -0.94 -5.14 4.78
C ILE A 49 0.11 -6.22 5.04
N THR A 50 0.38 -6.55 6.30
CA THR A 50 1.35 -7.60 6.61
C THR A 50 0.92 -9.00 6.18
N GLU A 51 -0.38 -9.30 6.20
CA GLU A 51 -0.93 -10.55 5.68
C GLU A 51 -0.70 -10.65 4.17
N LEU A 52 -0.95 -9.57 3.42
CA LEU A 52 -0.69 -9.50 1.99
C LEU A 52 0.78 -9.73 1.66
N PHE A 53 1.71 -9.14 2.43
CA PHE A 53 3.14 -9.40 2.26
C PHE A 53 3.53 -10.85 2.54
N GLN A 54 2.90 -11.51 3.53
CA GLN A 54 3.15 -12.92 3.81
C GLN A 54 2.64 -13.82 2.68
N LEU A 55 1.46 -13.53 2.12
CA LEU A 55 0.92 -14.23 0.95
C LEU A 55 1.87 -14.11 -0.25
N LEU A 56 2.35 -12.89 -0.55
CA LEU A 56 3.32 -12.67 -1.63
C LEU A 56 4.61 -13.48 -1.45
N LYS A 57 5.08 -13.62 -0.19
CA LYS A 57 6.26 -14.41 0.14
C LYS A 57 6.01 -15.92 -0.04
N MET A 58 4.84 -16.42 0.35
CA MET A 58 4.48 -17.83 0.23
C MET A 58 4.35 -18.29 -1.23
N HIS A 59 3.93 -17.42 -2.14
CA HIS A 59 3.81 -17.73 -3.56
C HIS A 59 5.14 -17.70 -4.34
N GLY A 60 6.29 -17.62 -3.66
CA GLY A 60 7.61 -17.67 -4.31
C GLY A 60 8.04 -16.36 -4.96
N GLY A 61 7.38 -15.25 -4.62
CA GLY A 61 7.55 -13.97 -5.28
C GLY A 61 6.68 -13.85 -6.54
N VAL A 62 6.39 -12.61 -6.92
CA VAL A 62 5.57 -12.29 -8.10
C VAL A 62 6.47 -11.59 -9.11
N ALA A 63 6.19 -11.78 -10.41
CA ALA A 63 6.74 -10.88 -11.42
C ALA A 63 6.41 -9.43 -11.02
N ASP A 64 7.37 -8.52 -11.16
CA ASP A 64 7.26 -7.14 -10.65
C ASP A 64 7.05 -7.01 -9.13
N GLY A 65 7.67 -7.89 -8.34
CA GLY A 65 7.48 -7.94 -6.88
C GLY A 65 7.66 -6.62 -6.14
N ASP A 66 8.50 -5.71 -6.62
CA ASP A 66 8.65 -4.39 -6.00
C ASP A 66 7.48 -3.44 -6.35
N ALA A 67 6.95 -3.50 -7.57
CA ALA A 67 5.73 -2.77 -7.94
C ALA A 67 4.51 -3.31 -7.18
N VAL A 68 4.41 -4.63 -6.99
CA VAL A 68 3.32 -5.24 -6.23
C VAL A 68 3.37 -4.83 -4.77
N LYS A 69 4.56 -4.82 -4.13
CA LYS A 69 4.69 -4.35 -2.74
C LYS A 69 4.31 -2.88 -2.60
N LEU A 70 4.74 -2.04 -3.54
CA LEU A 70 4.35 -0.62 -3.57
C LEU A 70 2.84 -0.48 -3.74
N ALA A 71 2.22 -1.22 -4.66
CA ALA A 71 0.77 -1.21 -4.82
C ALA A 71 0.04 -1.65 -3.53
N VAL A 72 0.51 -2.71 -2.87
CA VAL A 72 -0.04 -3.15 -1.58
C VAL A 72 0.09 -2.09 -0.48
N LEU A 73 1.15 -1.27 -0.48
CA LEU A 73 1.27 -0.17 0.49
C LEU A 73 0.30 0.98 0.20
N PHE A 74 0.05 1.26 -1.09
CA PHE A 74 -0.75 2.41 -1.49
C PHE A 74 -2.22 2.10 -1.77
N HIS A 75 -2.63 0.83 -1.91
CA HIS A 75 -3.98 0.49 -2.37
C HIS A 75 -5.12 1.11 -1.55
N ASP A 76 -4.93 1.20 -0.23
CA ASP A 76 -5.84 1.82 0.73
C ASP A 76 -5.23 3.04 1.43
N ALA A 77 -4.25 3.71 0.82
CA ALA A 77 -3.64 4.88 1.42
C ALA A 77 -4.69 6.00 1.64
N VAL A 78 -5.60 6.18 0.69
CA VAL A 78 -6.81 6.98 0.85
C VAL A 78 -7.99 6.05 1.16
N TYR A 79 -8.60 6.24 2.31
CA TYR A 79 -9.79 5.49 2.71
C TYR A 79 -10.82 6.45 3.30
N ASP A 80 -11.89 6.68 2.56
CA ASP A 80 -13.07 7.39 3.04
C ASP A 80 -14.31 6.54 2.72
N PRO A 81 -15.02 6.00 3.73
CA PRO A 81 -16.19 5.15 3.50
C PRO A 81 -17.35 5.87 2.78
N ALA A 82 -17.33 7.21 2.70
CA ALA A 82 -18.32 7.99 1.95
C ALA A 82 -17.95 8.17 0.46
N ARG A 83 -16.73 7.80 0.06
CA ARG A 83 -16.21 7.95 -1.30
C ARG A 83 -16.31 6.64 -2.08
N GLN A 84 -16.55 6.75 -3.38
CA GLN A 84 -16.57 5.63 -4.34
C GLN A 84 -15.31 5.59 -5.21
N ASP A 85 -14.41 6.56 -5.03
CA ASP A 85 -13.19 6.76 -5.80
C ASP A 85 -11.92 6.61 -4.94
N ASN A 86 -12.01 5.90 -3.81
CA ASN A 86 -10.89 5.68 -2.89
C ASN A 86 -9.68 5.10 -3.63
N GLU A 87 -9.90 4.12 -4.51
CA GLU A 87 -8.83 3.47 -5.25
C GLU A 87 -8.19 4.39 -6.29
N ALA A 88 -8.98 5.25 -6.95
CA ALA A 88 -8.46 6.25 -7.88
C ALA A 88 -7.67 7.36 -7.14
N ALA A 89 -8.15 7.76 -5.95
CA ALA A 89 -7.45 8.71 -5.09
C ALA A 89 -6.15 8.10 -4.53
N SER A 90 -6.17 6.85 -4.10
CA SER A 90 -5.01 6.07 -3.68
C SER A 90 -3.98 5.91 -4.80
N ALA A 91 -4.44 5.62 -6.03
CA ALA A 91 -3.57 5.52 -7.20
C ALA A 91 -2.90 6.88 -7.50
N SER A 92 -3.67 7.96 -7.49
CA SER A 92 -3.16 9.32 -7.72
C SER A 92 -2.13 9.72 -6.66
N LEU A 93 -2.40 9.40 -5.38
CA LEU A 93 -1.46 9.63 -4.29
C LEU A 93 -0.18 8.82 -4.47
N ALA A 94 -0.28 7.56 -4.89
CA ALA A 94 0.88 6.72 -5.17
C ALA A 94 1.75 7.31 -6.28
N VAL A 95 1.14 7.78 -7.37
CA VAL A 95 1.85 8.42 -8.48
C VAL A 95 2.59 9.67 -8.03
N GLU A 96 1.91 10.56 -7.29
CA GLU A 96 2.51 11.80 -6.78
C GLU A 96 3.70 11.52 -5.87
N GLN A 97 3.50 10.66 -4.87
CA GLN A 97 4.50 10.35 -3.85
C GLN A 97 5.71 9.61 -4.43
N LEU A 98 5.50 8.63 -5.31
CA LEU A 98 6.58 7.90 -5.97
C LEU A 98 7.35 8.77 -6.95
N THR A 99 6.66 9.68 -7.66
CA THR A 99 7.33 10.67 -8.53
C THR A 99 8.21 11.61 -7.71
N SER A 100 7.71 12.09 -6.57
CA SER A 100 8.46 12.96 -5.64
C SER A 100 9.72 12.28 -5.08
N LEU A 101 9.64 10.97 -4.80
CA LEU A 101 10.81 10.15 -4.44
C LEU A 101 11.72 9.78 -5.63
N GLY A 102 11.35 10.18 -6.85
CA GLY A 102 12.14 9.98 -8.06
C GLY A 102 12.11 8.56 -8.62
N PHE A 103 11.09 7.76 -8.31
CA PHE A 103 10.93 6.43 -8.91
C PHE A 103 10.79 6.53 -10.44
N PRO A 104 11.25 5.50 -11.18
CA PRO A 104 11.17 5.52 -12.64
C PRO A 104 9.71 5.35 -13.10
N ALA A 105 9.31 6.13 -14.12
CA ALA A 105 7.94 6.12 -14.66
C ALA A 105 7.39 4.71 -14.99
N PRO A 106 8.16 3.78 -15.60
CA PRO A 106 7.66 2.43 -15.86
C PRO A 106 7.25 1.63 -14.61
N LEU A 107 7.85 1.94 -13.44
CA LEU A 107 7.45 1.34 -12.18
C LEU A 107 6.19 2.01 -11.64
N ILE A 108 6.12 3.34 -11.71
CA ILE A 108 4.96 4.12 -11.27
C ILE A 108 3.71 3.70 -12.05
N ASP A 109 3.80 3.57 -13.38
CA ASP A 109 2.70 3.11 -14.23
C ASP A 109 2.21 1.70 -13.86
N LYS A 110 3.11 0.83 -13.38
CA LYS A 110 2.71 -0.50 -12.89
C LYS A 110 1.99 -0.41 -11.56
N VAL A 111 2.52 0.39 -10.63
CA VAL A 111 1.90 0.60 -9.31
C VAL A 111 0.50 1.18 -9.47
N GLU A 112 0.34 2.23 -10.29
CA GLU A 112 -0.96 2.84 -10.57
C GLU A 112 -1.96 1.80 -11.10
N ARG A 113 -1.57 1.03 -12.12
CA ARG A 113 -2.41 -0.03 -12.68
C ARG A 113 -2.80 -1.09 -11.65
N TYR A 114 -1.88 -1.47 -10.77
CA TYR A 114 -2.16 -2.47 -9.74
C TYR A 114 -3.08 -1.93 -8.65
N VAL A 115 -2.92 -0.66 -8.23
CA VAL A 115 -3.83 -0.01 -7.27
C VAL A 115 -5.22 0.19 -7.87
N LEU A 116 -5.32 0.59 -9.14
CA LEU A 116 -6.63 0.68 -9.80
C LEU A 116 -7.31 -0.69 -9.93
N ALA A 117 -6.54 -1.77 -10.03
CA ALA A 117 -7.06 -3.13 -10.11
C ALA A 117 -7.53 -3.70 -8.75
N THR A 118 -7.22 -3.05 -7.62
CA THR A 118 -7.70 -3.47 -6.29
C THR A 118 -9.08 -2.92 -5.95
N GLN A 119 -9.83 -2.39 -6.94
CA GLN A 119 -11.17 -1.86 -6.73
C GLN A 119 -12.04 -2.89 -5.99
N HIS A 120 -12.44 -2.54 -4.77
CA HIS A 120 -13.16 -3.44 -3.89
C HIS A 120 -14.60 -3.62 -4.40
N GLY A 121 -14.79 -4.64 -5.23
CA GLY A 121 -16.10 -5.23 -5.50
C GLY A 121 -16.63 -5.91 -4.24
N ALA A 122 -17.27 -5.13 -3.37
CA ALA A 122 -18.07 -5.55 -2.22
C ALA A 122 -17.38 -6.43 -1.17
N LEU A 123 -17.19 -5.88 0.04
CA LEU A 123 -17.14 -6.71 1.24
C LEU A 123 -18.31 -7.71 1.21
N PRO A 124 -18.12 -9.00 1.52
CA PRO A 124 -19.25 -9.87 1.80
C PRO A 124 -19.95 -9.26 3.00
N SER A 125 -21.12 -8.67 2.77
CA SER A 125 -22.00 -8.23 3.84
C SER A 125 -22.21 -9.45 4.73
N ALA A 126 -21.74 -9.34 5.98
CA ALA A 126 -21.99 -10.34 7.01
C ALA A 126 -23.49 -10.34 7.33
N ASN A 127 -24.29 -10.89 6.42
CA ASN A 127 -25.66 -11.23 6.70
C ASN A 127 -25.65 -12.67 7.22
N ARG A 128 -25.57 -12.82 8.53
CA ARG A 128 -25.90 -14.08 9.20
C ARG A 128 -26.94 -13.79 10.28
N GLY A 129 -28.17 -13.56 9.82
CA GLY A 129 -29.36 -13.92 10.58
C GLY A 129 -29.73 -15.37 10.25
N TYR A 130 -29.76 -16.23 11.27
CA TYR A 130 -30.61 -17.41 11.35
C TYR A 130 -30.80 -17.78 12.81
#